data_AF-A0A8J7Q7D7-F1
#
_entry.id   AF-A0A8J7Q7D7-F1
#
_cell.length_a   1.000
_cell.length_b   1.000
_cell.length_c   1.000
_cell.angle_alpha   90.00
_cell.angle_beta   90.00
_cell.angle_gamma   90.00
#
_symmetry.space_group_name_H-M   'P 1'
#
loop_
_entity.id
_entity.type
_entity.pdbx_description
1 polymer ?
#
loop_
_entity_poly.entity_id
_entity_poly.type
_entity_poly.pdbx_seq_one_letter_code
_entity_poly.pdbx_strand_id
1 'polypeptide(L)'
;MLPETALVIFLTVHSAARSEHLMARLGGPRYADREAAGRQLVRLGRDALPALHRGTTNPDPEIAERCKRLIPLAEVEAVRQRVAFLLETPPKPVPTDLPKARRFLAATGDTMEARKLYVEMYVAHSKLLEDIERAGGGGGQVFWSWVDELFAVDAQDTLIGDPGQVPPPRRVATRADLAAFLLLSADPAVRPAKCAAVRDDDFPLLRGEVLRDALAGPHASLAMRSLLFAWLIGPRNFDWPADEATRVRDAFHLLATLPVKEARPLAVRIALDKDQWHVARTAALLALTRIGEATDAAALA
;
A
#
# COMPACT_ATOMS: atom_id res chain seq x y z
N MET A 1 11.09 -30.33 21.19
CA MET A 1 10.73 -29.26 20.22
C MET A 1 9.37 -29.60 19.66
N LEU A 2 8.32 -28.86 20.02
CA LEU A 2 7.04 -28.99 19.33
C LEU A 2 7.22 -28.37 17.93
N PRO A 3 6.72 -29.00 16.86
CA PRO A 3 6.78 -28.41 15.53
C PRO A 3 6.04 -27.07 15.54
N GLU A 4 6.59 -26.03 14.88
CA GLU A 4 6.00 -24.68 14.82
C GLU A 4 4.51 -24.69 14.46
N THR A 5 4.09 -25.66 13.67
CA THR A 5 2.70 -25.91 13.28
C THR A 5 1.78 -26.19 14.47
N ALA A 6 2.24 -26.94 15.48
CA ALA A 6 1.46 -27.26 16.67
C ALA A 6 1.26 -26.03 17.57
N LEU A 7 2.26 -25.15 17.67
CA LEU A 7 2.18 -23.92 18.45
C LEU A 7 1.17 -22.92 17.85
N VAL A 8 1.17 -22.80 16.51
CA VAL A 8 0.21 -21.95 15.78
C VAL A 8 -1.23 -22.46 15.96
N ILE A 9 -1.46 -23.77 15.87
CA ILE A 9 -2.80 -24.35 16.08
C ILE A 9 -3.29 -24.10 17.51
N PHE A 10 -2.45 -24.31 18.53
CA PHE A 10 -2.84 -24.09 19.92
C PHE A 10 -3.18 -22.63 20.24
N LEU A 11 -2.39 -21.68 19.72
CA LEU A 11 -2.65 -20.25 19.91
C LEU A 11 -3.96 -19.81 19.23
N THR A 12 -4.24 -20.31 18.03
CA THR A 12 -5.45 -19.94 17.27
C THR A 12 -6.73 -20.52 17.88
N VAL A 13 -6.69 -21.76 18.41
CA VAL A 13 -7.84 -22.38 19.09
C VAL A 13 -8.14 -21.68 20.42
N HIS A 14 -7.10 -21.28 21.16
CA HIS A 14 -7.28 -20.60 22.44
C HIS A 14 -7.85 -19.18 22.28
N SER A 15 -7.43 -18.43 21.25
CA SER A 15 -7.96 -17.09 20.99
C SER A 15 -9.42 -17.14 20.52
N ALA A 16 -9.78 -18.09 19.66
CA ALA A 16 -11.16 -18.29 19.22
C ALA A 16 -12.11 -18.63 20.39
N ALA A 17 -11.73 -19.58 21.25
CA ALA A 17 -12.53 -19.94 22.43
C ALA A 17 -12.70 -18.76 23.40
N ARG A 18 -11.64 -17.94 23.55
CA ARG A 18 -11.69 -16.73 24.37
C ARG A 18 -12.63 -15.68 23.77
N SER A 19 -12.57 -15.45 22.46
CA SER A 19 -13.48 -14.52 21.77
C SER A 19 -14.95 -14.94 21.97
N GLU A 20 -15.29 -16.21 21.77
CA GLU A 20 -16.65 -16.72 21.97
C GLU A 20 -17.14 -16.57 23.42
N HIS A 21 -16.27 -16.85 24.40
CA HIS A 21 -16.62 -16.64 25.80
C HIS A 21 -16.94 -15.17 26.11
N LEU A 22 -16.19 -14.23 25.53
CA LEU A 22 -16.44 -12.80 25.70
C LEU A 22 -17.71 -12.34 24.97
N MET A 23 -18.01 -12.93 23.81
CA MET A 23 -19.25 -12.68 23.08
C MET A 23 -20.48 -13.05 23.91
N ALA A 24 -20.47 -14.19 24.59
CA ALA A 24 -21.56 -14.58 25.48
C ALA A 24 -21.80 -13.56 26.62
N ARG A 25 -20.73 -12.90 27.09
CA ARG A 25 -20.81 -11.87 28.14
C ARG A 25 -21.33 -10.53 27.63
N LEU A 26 -21.35 -10.28 26.32
CA LEU A 26 -21.98 -9.07 25.76
C LEU A 26 -23.50 -9.05 25.95
N GLY A 27 -24.15 -10.20 26.14
CA GLY A 27 -25.57 -10.30 26.50
C GLY A 27 -25.83 -10.43 28.00
N GLY A 28 -24.80 -10.25 28.84
CA GLY A 28 -24.94 -10.45 30.28
C GLY A 28 -25.88 -9.44 30.96
N PRO A 29 -26.54 -9.79 32.08
CA PRO A 29 -27.56 -8.95 32.70
C PRO A 29 -26.98 -7.63 33.27
N ARG A 30 -25.72 -7.64 33.71
CA ARG A 30 -25.05 -6.48 34.30
C ARG A 30 -24.32 -5.66 33.25
N TYR A 31 -24.60 -4.35 33.19
CA TYR A 31 -23.96 -3.43 32.26
C TYR A 31 -22.43 -3.44 32.37
N ALA A 32 -21.88 -3.47 33.59
CA ALA A 32 -20.45 -3.49 33.83
C ALA A 32 -19.75 -4.72 33.20
N ASP A 33 -20.41 -5.88 33.19
CA ASP A 33 -19.89 -7.10 32.56
C ASP A 33 -19.84 -6.97 31.04
N ARG A 34 -20.88 -6.38 30.44
CA ARG A 34 -20.95 -6.11 28.99
C ARG A 34 -19.82 -5.18 28.55
N GLU A 35 -19.58 -4.10 29.29
CA GLU A 35 -18.53 -3.14 29.00
C GLU A 35 -17.12 -3.74 29.17
N ALA A 36 -16.93 -4.57 30.20
CA ALA A 36 -15.66 -5.28 30.39
C ALA A 36 -15.38 -6.27 29.25
N ALA A 37 -16.40 -7.02 28.82
CA ALA A 37 -16.29 -7.93 27.68
C ALA A 37 -15.97 -7.19 26.38
N GLY A 38 -16.68 -6.08 26.11
CA GLY A 38 -16.42 -5.24 24.94
C GLY A 38 -14.98 -4.72 24.88
N ARG A 39 -14.45 -4.20 26.00
CA ARG A 39 -13.04 -3.78 26.08
C ARG A 39 -12.06 -4.92 25.84
N GLN A 40 -12.35 -6.12 26.34
CA GLN A 40 -11.49 -7.27 26.14
C GLN A 40 -11.51 -7.76 24.68
N LEU A 41 -12.68 -7.76 24.03
CA LEU A 41 -12.80 -8.06 22.60
C LEU A 41 -12.00 -7.08 21.75
N VAL A 42 -12.09 -5.78 22.02
CA VAL A 42 -11.27 -4.77 21.32
C VAL A 42 -9.78 -5.04 21.52
N ARG A 43 -9.33 -5.36 22.74
CA ARG A 43 -7.92 -5.69 23.01
C ARG A 43 -7.43 -6.95 22.32
N LEU A 44 -8.31 -7.91 22.05
CA LEU A 44 -7.97 -9.07 21.22
C LEU A 44 -7.75 -8.67 19.75
N GLY A 45 -8.24 -7.50 19.33
CA GLY A 45 -8.02 -6.93 18.00
C GLY A 45 -8.47 -7.91 16.92
N ARG A 46 -7.49 -8.34 16.11
CA ARG A 46 -7.70 -9.27 14.99
C ARG A 46 -8.40 -10.56 15.41
N ASP A 47 -8.05 -11.12 16.55
CA ASP A 47 -8.56 -12.43 17.00
C ASP A 47 -10.04 -12.37 17.40
N ALA A 48 -10.58 -11.17 17.66
CA ALA A 48 -12.00 -10.97 17.94
C ALA A 48 -12.84 -10.72 16.67
N LEU A 49 -12.25 -10.24 15.57
CA LEU A 49 -13.00 -9.82 14.38
C LEU A 49 -13.92 -10.91 13.81
N PRO A 50 -13.50 -12.19 13.65
CA PRO A 50 -14.40 -13.22 13.15
C PRO A 50 -15.63 -13.44 14.03
N ALA A 51 -15.46 -13.37 15.36
CA ALA A 51 -16.55 -13.55 16.32
C ALA A 51 -17.48 -12.32 16.34
N LEU A 52 -16.91 -11.11 16.29
CA LEU A 52 -17.66 -9.86 16.20
C LEU A 52 -18.50 -9.78 14.91
N HIS A 53 -17.95 -10.16 13.75
CA HIS A 53 -18.70 -10.21 12.50
C HIS A 53 -19.87 -11.19 12.57
N ARG A 54 -19.67 -12.41 13.07
CA ARG A 54 -20.78 -13.35 13.32
C ARG A 54 -21.83 -12.74 14.25
N GLY A 55 -21.37 -12.06 15.31
CA GLY A 55 -22.23 -11.39 16.28
C GLY A 55 -23.16 -10.32 15.70
N THR A 56 -22.81 -9.70 14.56
CA THR A 56 -23.70 -8.72 13.90
C THR A 56 -25.02 -9.32 13.40
N THR A 57 -25.10 -10.64 13.30
CA THR A 57 -26.30 -11.41 12.90
C THR A 57 -26.96 -12.13 14.08
N ASN A 58 -26.58 -11.78 15.32
CA ASN A 58 -27.13 -12.42 16.51
C ASN A 58 -28.66 -12.14 16.64
N PRO A 59 -29.47 -13.12 17.07
CA PRO A 59 -30.90 -12.91 17.31
C PRO A 59 -31.21 -11.85 18.37
N ASP A 60 -30.31 -11.62 19.32
CA ASP A 60 -30.41 -10.52 20.28
C ASP A 60 -29.96 -9.19 19.63
N PRO A 61 -30.87 -8.22 19.46
CA PRO A 61 -30.53 -6.94 18.83
C PRO A 61 -29.51 -6.12 19.63
N GLU A 62 -29.43 -6.25 20.97
CA GLU A 62 -28.40 -5.56 21.77
C GLU A 62 -27.01 -6.11 21.43
N ILE A 63 -26.87 -7.43 21.33
CA ILE A 63 -25.58 -8.06 20.97
C ILE A 63 -25.18 -7.66 19.54
N ALA A 64 -26.12 -7.74 18.60
CA ALA A 64 -25.85 -7.39 17.20
C ALA A 64 -25.37 -5.94 17.05
N GLU A 65 -26.04 -5.00 17.71
CA GLU A 65 -25.67 -3.58 17.70
C GLU A 65 -24.32 -3.32 18.38
N ARG A 66 -24.04 -3.97 19.52
CA ARG A 66 -22.73 -3.86 20.19
C ARG A 66 -21.61 -4.38 19.30
N CYS A 67 -21.80 -5.50 18.63
CA CYS A 67 -20.79 -6.05 17.73
C CYS A 67 -20.44 -5.07 16.61
N LYS A 68 -21.46 -4.45 15.98
CA LYS A 68 -21.26 -3.41 14.96
C LYS A 68 -20.42 -2.23 15.47
N ARG A 69 -20.62 -1.81 16.72
CA ARG A 69 -19.83 -0.73 17.35
C ARG A 69 -18.41 -1.13 17.71
N LEU A 70 -18.18 -2.39 18.08
CA LEU A 70 -16.87 -2.89 18.50
C LEU A 70 -15.94 -3.22 17.32
N ILE A 71 -16.49 -3.60 16.16
CA ILE A 71 -15.71 -3.94 14.95
C ILE A 71 -14.69 -2.84 14.60
N PRO A 72 -15.07 -1.57 14.36
CA PRO A 72 -14.10 -0.54 13.96
C PRO A 72 -13.01 -0.31 15.03
N LEU A 73 -13.35 -0.47 16.32
CA LEU A 73 -12.37 -0.35 17.41
C LEU A 73 -11.38 -1.53 17.41
N ALA A 74 -11.87 -2.74 17.17
CA ALA A 74 -11.04 -3.95 17.07
C ALA A 74 -10.15 -3.93 15.81
N GLU A 75 -10.62 -3.35 14.69
CA GLU A 75 -9.84 -3.14 13.48
C GLU A 75 -8.67 -2.19 13.72
N VAL A 76 -8.91 -1.05 14.40
CA VAL A 76 -7.84 -0.11 14.78
C VAL A 76 -6.79 -0.79 15.67
N GLU A 77 -7.23 -1.56 16.67
CA GLU A 77 -6.32 -2.29 17.54
C GLU A 77 -5.56 -3.41 16.78
N ALA A 78 -6.21 -4.08 15.83
CA ALA A 78 -5.55 -5.07 14.97
C ALA A 78 -4.43 -4.45 14.12
N VAL A 79 -4.68 -3.28 13.51
CA VAL A 79 -3.66 -2.52 12.77
C VAL A 79 -2.51 -2.14 13.70
N ARG A 80 -2.82 -1.62 14.90
CA ARG A 80 -1.81 -1.25 15.89
C ARG A 80 -0.92 -2.42 16.29
N GLN A 81 -1.49 -3.59 16.57
CA GLN A 81 -0.74 -4.79 16.97
C GLN A 81 0.19 -5.27 15.85
N ARG A 82 -0.30 -5.28 14.61
CA ARG A 82 0.48 -5.62 13.41
C ARG A 82 1.66 -4.67 13.19
N VAL A 83 1.41 -3.37 13.30
CA VAL A 83 2.44 -2.32 13.19
C VAL A 83 3.49 -2.48 14.28
N ALA A 84 3.06 -2.67 15.54
CA ALA A 84 3.96 -2.86 16.67
C ALA A 84 4.85 -4.09 16.46
N PHE A 85 4.27 -5.21 16.02
CA PHE A 85 5.02 -6.44 15.73
C PHE A 85 6.08 -6.22 14.64
N LEU A 86 5.74 -5.52 13.55
CA LEU A 86 6.67 -5.31 12.45
C LEU A 86 7.86 -4.42 12.86
N LEU A 87 7.67 -3.48 13.78
CA LEU A 87 8.66 -2.52 14.26
C LEU A 87 9.46 -2.99 15.48
N GLU A 88 9.26 -4.22 15.96
CA GLU A 88 10.02 -4.76 17.09
C GLU A 88 11.53 -4.81 16.81
N THR A 89 12.33 -4.69 17.89
CA THR A 89 13.79 -4.78 17.85
C THR A 89 14.26 -5.85 18.85
N PRO A 90 14.91 -6.94 18.41
CA PRO A 90 15.33 -7.23 17.03
C PRO A 90 14.15 -7.52 16.09
N PRO A 91 14.32 -7.33 14.76
CA PRO A 91 13.25 -7.53 13.79
C PRO A 91 12.79 -8.99 13.79
N LYS A 92 11.48 -9.19 13.93
CA LYS A 92 10.84 -10.50 13.81
C LYS A 92 10.55 -10.85 12.34
N PRO A 93 10.39 -12.15 12.00
CA PRO A 93 9.94 -12.59 10.68
C PRO A 93 8.64 -11.91 10.27
N VAL A 94 8.52 -11.52 9.00
CA VAL A 94 7.33 -10.82 8.49
C VAL A 94 6.09 -11.70 8.62
N PRO A 95 5.05 -11.26 9.34
CA PRO A 95 3.79 -11.99 9.46
C PRO A 95 3.20 -12.35 8.10
N THR A 96 2.63 -13.54 7.98
CA THR A 96 1.97 -14.02 6.75
C THR A 96 0.68 -13.27 6.44
N ASP A 97 0.06 -12.67 7.45
CA ASP A 97 -1.24 -12.00 7.36
C ASP A 97 -1.13 -10.49 7.11
N LEU A 98 0.07 -9.96 6.91
CA LEU A 98 0.27 -8.57 6.50
C LEU A 98 0.20 -8.46 4.97
N PRO A 99 -0.85 -7.81 4.43
CA PRO A 99 -1.04 -7.67 2.98
C PRO A 99 0.19 -7.07 2.30
N LYS A 100 0.73 -7.75 1.28
CA LYS A 100 1.88 -7.26 0.49
C LYS A 100 3.18 -6.96 1.25
N ALA A 101 3.29 -7.15 2.57
CA ALA A 101 4.51 -6.81 3.32
C ALA A 101 5.75 -7.54 2.82
N ARG A 102 5.63 -8.84 2.54
CA ARG A 102 6.75 -9.64 2.00
C ARG A 102 7.24 -9.11 0.65
N ARG A 103 6.29 -8.73 -0.22
CA ARG A 103 6.61 -8.16 -1.53
C ARG A 103 7.28 -6.79 -1.38
N PHE A 104 6.74 -5.95 -0.52
CA PHE A 104 7.30 -4.63 -0.23
C PHE A 104 8.75 -4.74 0.28
N LEU A 105 9.01 -5.61 1.26
CA LEU A 105 10.35 -5.77 1.83
C LEU A 105 11.31 -6.49 0.88
N ALA A 106 10.82 -7.34 -0.02
CA ALA A 106 11.63 -7.89 -1.11
C ALA A 106 12.06 -6.80 -2.12
N ALA A 107 11.21 -5.82 -2.39
CA ALA A 107 11.51 -4.71 -3.30
C ALA A 107 12.42 -3.64 -2.66
N THR A 108 12.26 -3.39 -1.37
CA THR A 108 12.91 -2.27 -0.66
C THR A 108 14.10 -2.67 0.20
N GLY A 109 14.27 -3.96 0.47
CA GLY A 109 15.16 -4.50 1.49
C GLY A 109 14.48 -4.56 2.86
N ASP A 110 14.79 -5.59 3.66
CA ASP A 110 14.21 -5.76 4.99
C ASP A 110 14.96 -4.94 6.06
N THR A 111 14.90 -3.61 5.92
CA THR A 111 15.52 -2.66 6.88
C THR A 111 14.45 -2.04 7.78
N MET A 112 14.88 -1.49 8.93
CA MET A 112 13.96 -0.76 9.81
C MET A 112 13.33 0.47 9.11
N GLU A 113 14.06 1.13 8.21
CA GLU A 113 13.54 2.23 7.39
C GLU A 113 12.43 1.74 6.45
N ALA A 114 12.65 0.63 5.74
CA ALA A 114 11.66 0.03 4.87
C ALA A 114 10.42 -0.45 5.63
N ARG A 115 10.60 -1.06 6.80
CA ARG A 115 9.48 -1.45 7.68
C ARG A 115 8.64 -0.25 8.12
N LYS A 116 9.28 0.88 8.46
CA LYS A 116 8.57 2.14 8.79
C LYS A 116 7.78 2.68 7.59
N LEU A 117 8.37 2.66 6.39
CA LEU A 117 7.67 3.10 5.19
C LEU A 117 6.47 2.20 4.85
N TYR A 118 6.63 0.87 5.01
CA TYR A 118 5.51 -0.06 4.88
C TYR A 118 4.42 0.22 5.91
N VAL A 119 4.77 0.48 7.18
CA VAL A 119 3.80 0.82 8.23
C VAL A 119 3.03 2.08 7.87
N GLU A 120 3.69 3.13 7.41
CA GLU A 120 3.04 4.37 6.99
C GLU A 120 2.03 4.11 5.88
N MET A 121 2.43 3.37 4.84
CA MET A 121 1.55 2.95 3.75
C MET A 121 0.39 2.09 4.27
N TYR A 122 0.65 1.11 5.13
CA TYR A 122 -0.36 0.20 5.65
C TYR A 122 -1.37 0.90 6.57
N VAL A 123 -0.93 1.84 7.41
CA VAL A 123 -1.84 2.61 8.27
C VAL A 123 -2.75 3.50 7.42
N ALA A 124 -2.21 4.16 6.38
CA ALA A 124 -3.01 4.98 5.47
C ALA A 124 -3.98 4.17 4.60
N HIS A 125 -3.57 2.96 4.18
CA HIS A 125 -4.24 2.19 3.13
C HIS A 125 -4.58 0.75 3.53
N SER A 126 -4.79 0.48 4.83
CA SER A 126 -5.07 -0.86 5.36
C SER A 126 -6.25 -1.52 4.65
N LYS A 127 -7.37 -0.78 4.54
CA LYS A 127 -8.58 -1.25 3.85
C LYS A 127 -8.31 -1.60 2.39
N LEU A 128 -7.65 -0.73 1.63
CA LEU A 128 -7.29 -0.97 0.23
C LEU A 128 -6.48 -2.26 0.07
N LEU A 129 -5.44 -2.41 0.90
CA LEU A 129 -4.55 -3.57 0.82
C LEU A 129 -5.28 -4.87 1.18
N GLU A 130 -6.16 -4.85 2.18
CA GLU A 130 -6.98 -6.00 2.56
C GLU A 130 -8.04 -6.34 1.50
N ASP A 131 -8.67 -5.33 0.89
CA ASP A 131 -9.66 -5.52 -0.16
C ASP A 131 -9.04 -6.13 -1.42
N ILE A 132 -7.81 -5.75 -1.78
CA ILE A 132 -7.05 -6.35 -2.89
C ILE A 132 -6.73 -7.83 -2.61
N GLU A 133 -6.24 -8.16 -1.41
CA GLU A 133 -5.97 -9.56 -1.03
C GLU A 133 -7.25 -10.40 -1.05
N ARG A 134 -8.37 -9.85 -0.56
CA ARG A 134 -9.67 -10.54 -0.54
C ARG A 134 -10.26 -10.73 -1.93
N ALA A 135 -10.10 -9.75 -2.82
CA ALA A 135 -10.63 -9.80 -4.18
C ALA A 135 -9.92 -10.83 -5.08
N GLY A 136 -8.72 -11.29 -4.71
CA GLY A 136 -7.94 -12.22 -5.51
C GLY A 136 -7.73 -11.70 -6.93
N GLY A 137 -8.22 -12.44 -7.94
CA GLY A 137 -8.12 -12.03 -9.34
C GLY A 137 -8.82 -10.70 -9.70
N GLY A 138 -9.72 -10.21 -8.85
CA GLY A 138 -10.39 -8.91 -8.99
C GLY A 138 -9.62 -7.72 -8.39
N GLY A 139 -8.47 -7.95 -7.74
CA GLY A 139 -7.72 -6.89 -7.05
C GLY A 139 -7.27 -5.74 -7.94
N GLY A 140 -7.11 -5.99 -9.25
CA GLY A 140 -6.85 -4.94 -10.25
C GLY A 140 -7.89 -3.84 -10.28
N GLN A 141 -9.18 -4.22 -10.31
CA GLN A 141 -10.27 -3.24 -10.34
C GLN A 141 -10.32 -2.40 -9.06
N VAL A 142 -10.13 -3.04 -7.90
CA VAL A 142 -10.10 -2.36 -6.59
C VAL A 142 -8.99 -1.30 -6.56
N PHE A 143 -7.78 -1.67 -7.00
CA PHE A 143 -6.64 -0.76 -7.02
C PHE A 143 -6.85 0.41 -7.98
N TRP A 144 -7.23 0.15 -9.23
CA TRP A 144 -7.34 1.22 -10.23
C TRP A 144 -8.52 2.16 -9.98
N SER A 145 -9.63 1.66 -9.43
CA SER A 145 -10.71 2.52 -8.94
C SER A 145 -10.25 3.43 -7.81
N TRP A 146 -9.42 2.93 -6.88
CA TRP A 146 -8.83 3.76 -5.83
C TRP A 146 -7.91 4.86 -6.40
N VAL A 147 -7.13 4.59 -7.45
CA VAL A 147 -6.31 5.61 -8.11
C VAL A 147 -7.18 6.69 -8.75
N ASP A 148 -8.28 6.32 -9.41
CA ASP A 148 -9.23 7.28 -9.97
C ASP A 148 -9.89 8.11 -8.86
N GLU A 149 -10.34 7.49 -7.78
CA GLU A 149 -10.94 8.19 -6.62
C GLU A 149 -9.96 9.15 -5.94
N LEU A 150 -8.67 8.82 -5.90
CA LEU A 150 -7.63 9.68 -5.33
C LEU A 150 -7.50 11.02 -6.07
N PHE A 151 -7.78 11.02 -7.37
CA PHE A 151 -7.63 12.18 -8.26
C PHE A 151 -8.93 12.62 -8.93
N ALA A 152 -10.07 12.06 -8.53
CA ALA A 152 -11.36 12.46 -9.01
C ALA A 152 -11.55 13.94 -8.67
N VAL A 153 -11.67 14.76 -9.71
CA VAL A 153 -12.23 16.10 -9.58
C VAL A 153 -13.74 15.87 -9.53
N ASP A 154 -14.41 16.30 -8.46
CA ASP A 154 -15.87 16.19 -8.37
C ASP A 154 -16.52 16.90 -9.58
N ALA A 155 -16.86 16.12 -10.60
CA ALA A 155 -17.39 16.62 -11.86
C ALA A 155 -18.79 17.25 -11.67
N GLN A 156 -19.48 16.93 -10.58
CA GLN A 156 -20.75 17.55 -10.21
C GLN A 156 -20.58 19.02 -9.81
N ASP A 157 -19.44 19.43 -9.23
CA ASP A 157 -19.17 20.83 -8.89
C ASP A 157 -18.83 21.68 -10.13
N THR A 158 -18.35 21.06 -11.21
CA THR A 158 -17.93 21.79 -12.43
C THR A 158 -19.04 21.98 -13.45
N LEU A 159 -20.12 21.19 -13.40
CA LEU A 159 -21.21 21.25 -14.39
C LEU A 159 -22.47 21.98 -13.88
N ILE A 160 -22.63 22.18 -12.57
CA ILE A 160 -23.78 22.89 -11.96
C ILE A 160 -23.32 24.13 -11.15
N GLY A 161 -22.01 24.37 -11.04
CA GLY A 161 -21.44 25.46 -10.24
C GLY A 161 -21.68 26.85 -10.85
N ASP A 162 -22.25 27.72 -10.02
CA ASP A 162 -22.21 29.17 -10.15
C ASP A 162 -20.80 29.62 -10.63
N PRO A 163 -20.64 30.44 -11.68
CA PRO A 163 -19.33 30.89 -12.19
C PRO A 163 -18.43 31.61 -11.16
N GLY A 164 -18.91 31.83 -9.93
CA GLY A 164 -18.12 32.30 -8.79
C GLY A 164 -17.61 31.22 -7.81
N GLN A 165 -17.99 29.95 -7.93
CA GLN A 165 -17.51 28.91 -7.02
C GLN A 165 -16.13 28.39 -7.44
N VAL A 166 -15.15 28.60 -6.56
CA VAL A 166 -13.81 28.01 -6.68
C VAL A 166 -13.97 26.50 -6.46
N PRO A 167 -13.58 25.65 -7.42
CA PRO A 167 -13.67 24.20 -7.24
C PRO A 167 -12.89 23.78 -5.99
N PRO A 168 -13.36 22.76 -5.26
CA PRO A 168 -12.67 22.29 -4.07
C PRO A 168 -11.21 21.94 -4.42
N PRO A 169 -10.25 22.26 -3.52
CA PRO A 169 -8.85 21.99 -3.78
C PRO A 169 -8.66 20.48 -3.97
N ARG A 170 -7.94 20.10 -5.04
CA ARG A 170 -7.57 18.70 -5.28
C ARG A 170 -6.81 18.18 -4.04
N ARG A 171 -7.16 16.97 -3.60
CA ARG A 171 -6.41 16.28 -2.54
C ARG A 171 -4.94 16.19 -2.94
N VAL A 172 -4.05 16.62 -2.05
CA VAL A 172 -2.60 16.48 -2.25
C VAL A 172 -2.21 15.03 -1.96
N ALA A 173 -1.55 14.39 -2.91
CA ALA A 173 -1.04 13.05 -2.73
C ALA A 173 0.04 13.01 -1.62
N THR A 174 -0.02 11.97 -0.79
CA THR A 174 0.91 11.74 0.32
C THR A 174 1.99 10.74 -0.07
N ARG A 175 3.06 10.67 0.73
CA ARG A 175 4.11 9.65 0.58
C ARG A 175 3.56 8.23 0.69
N ALA A 176 2.54 8.02 1.52
CA ALA A 176 1.83 6.74 1.64
C ALA A 176 1.05 6.38 0.36
N ASP A 177 0.39 7.36 -0.27
CA ASP A 177 -0.32 7.17 -1.56
C ASP A 177 0.68 6.75 -2.66
N LEU A 178 1.83 7.42 -2.71
CA LEU A 178 2.91 7.08 -3.65
C LEU A 178 3.46 5.67 -3.41
N ALA A 179 3.74 5.31 -2.15
CA ALA A 179 4.23 3.97 -1.82
C ALA A 179 3.22 2.87 -2.23
N ALA A 180 1.93 3.08 -1.93
CA ALA A 180 0.87 2.16 -2.33
C ALA A 180 0.79 2.02 -3.85
N PHE A 181 0.83 3.13 -4.59
CA PHE A 181 0.81 3.14 -6.05
C PHE A 181 1.99 2.37 -6.64
N LEU A 182 3.23 2.67 -6.23
CA LEU A 182 4.43 2.01 -6.76
C LEU A 182 4.42 0.50 -6.46
N LEU A 183 3.99 0.09 -5.26
CA LEU A 183 3.91 -1.31 -4.89
C LEU A 183 2.86 -2.07 -5.71
N LEU A 184 1.64 -1.52 -5.77
CA LEU A 184 0.47 -2.23 -6.29
C LEU A 184 0.41 -2.19 -7.81
N SER A 185 0.78 -1.08 -8.46
CA SER A 185 0.88 -1.03 -9.92
C SER A 185 1.99 -1.94 -10.47
N ALA A 186 2.97 -2.31 -9.62
CA ALA A 186 4.01 -3.28 -9.95
C ALA A 186 3.72 -4.72 -9.50
N ASP A 187 2.55 -5.02 -8.93
CA ASP A 187 2.21 -6.36 -8.44
C ASP A 187 1.59 -7.23 -9.56
N PRO A 188 2.18 -8.36 -9.97
CA PRO A 188 1.59 -9.28 -10.95
C PRO A 188 0.18 -9.76 -10.62
N ALA A 189 -0.21 -9.76 -9.34
CA ALA A 189 -1.57 -10.11 -8.93
C ALA A 189 -2.60 -9.02 -9.24
N VAL A 190 -2.16 -7.76 -9.36
CA VAL A 190 -3.00 -6.60 -9.66
C VAL A 190 -3.08 -6.45 -11.16
N ARG A 191 -4.14 -7.01 -11.77
CA ARG A 191 -4.33 -6.93 -13.23
C ARG A 191 -4.55 -5.48 -13.70
N PRO A 192 -4.16 -5.16 -14.94
CA PRO A 192 -4.54 -3.91 -15.56
C PRO A 192 -6.06 -3.72 -15.59
N ALA A 193 -6.50 -2.51 -15.26
CA ALA A 193 -7.87 -2.06 -15.45
C ALA A 193 -7.85 -0.59 -15.89
N LYS A 194 -8.96 -0.12 -16.44
CA LYS A 194 -9.09 1.27 -16.89
C LYS A 194 -8.91 2.21 -15.70
N CYS A 195 -8.04 3.21 -15.86
CA CYS A 195 -7.83 4.29 -14.91
C CYS A 195 -7.69 5.60 -15.69
N ALA A 196 -8.63 6.52 -15.50
CA ALA A 196 -8.60 7.81 -16.17
C ALA A 196 -7.49 8.71 -15.63
N ALA A 197 -7.22 8.67 -14.32
CA ALA A 197 -6.24 9.54 -13.68
C ALA A 197 -4.82 9.35 -14.24
N VAL A 198 -4.43 8.12 -14.57
CA VAL A 198 -3.09 7.84 -15.12
C VAL A 198 -2.89 8.41 -16.52
N ARG A 199 -3.98 8.65 -17.26
CA ARG A 199 -3.92 9.24 -18.61
C ARG A 199 -3.72 10.74 -18.59
N ASP A 200 -3.97 11.39 -17.46
CA ASP A 200 -3.71 12.82 -17.29
C ASP A 200 -2.20 13.05 -17.37
N ASP A 201 -1.73 13.86 -18.33
CA ASP A 201 -0.32 14.20 -18.47
C ASP A 201 0.28 14.63 -17.13
N ASP A 202 -0.47 15.36 -16.30
CA ASP A 202 -0.05 15.87 -15.00
C ASP A 202 -0.31 14.91 -13.82
N PHE A 203 -0.34 13.60 -14.08
CA PHE A 203 -0.56 12.56 -13.07
C PHE A 203 0.28 12.81 -11.78
N PRO A 204 -0.35 13.22 -10.67
CA PRO A 204 0.37 13.86 -9.56
C PRO A 204 1.38 12.97 -8.85
N LEU A 205 1.19 11.64 -8.86
CA LEU A 205 2.11 10.73 -8.17
C LEU A 205 3.49 10.64 -8.83
N LEU A 206 3.60 10.88 -10.13
CA LEU A 206 4.87 10.75 -10.86
C LEU A 206 5.48 12.07 -11.32
N ARG A 207 4.69 13.15 -11.33
CA ARG A 207 5.17 14.51 -11.68
C ARG A 207 5.15 15.50 -10.52
N GLY A 208 4.39 15.21 -9.47
CA GLY A 208 4.18 16.11 -8.34
C GLY A 208 5.35 16.17 -7.35
N GLU A 209 5.27 17.12 -6.44
CA GLU A 209 6.27 17.35 -5.38
C GLU A 209 6.42 16.14 -4.45
N VAL A 210 5.36 15.36 -4.25
CA VAL A 210 5.39 14.17 -3.38
C VAL A 210 6.49 13.18 -3.77
N LEU A 211 6.70 12.95 -5.07
CA LEU A 211 7.75 12.05 -5.53
C LEU A 211 9.13 12.69 -5.39
N ARG A 212 9.26 14.00 -5.66
CA ARG A 212 10.53 14.71 -5.47
C ARG A 212 10.98 14.69 -4.02
N ASP A 213 10.05 15.02 -3.12
CA ASP A 213 10.28 15.04 -1.69
C ASP A 213 10.65 13.66 -1.15
N ALA A 214 10.01 12.60 -1.66
CA ALA A 214 10.26 11.23 -1.23
C ALA A 214 11.56 10.63 -1.80
N LEU A 215 12.14 11.21 -2.86
CA LEU A 215 13.41 10.76 -3.46
C LEU A 215 14.62 11.60 -3.03
N ALA A 216 14.48 12.91 -2.91
CA ALA A 216 15.59 13.83 -2.69
C ALA A 216 15.29 15.00 -1.72
N GLY A 217 14.05 15.14 -1.26
CA GLY A 217 13.67 16.19 -0.30
C GLY A 217 13.72 15.76 1.17
N PRO A 218 13.00 16.46 2.06
CA PRO A 218 13.02 16.21 3.51
C PRO A 218 12.55 14.81 3.92
N HIS A 219 11.79 14.15 3.05
CA HIS A 219 11.24 12.82 3.27
C HIS A 219 11.94 11.73 2.44
N ALA A 220 13.10 12.06 1.86
CA ALA A 220 13.92 11.14 1.09
C ALA A 220 14.28 9.90 1.92
N SER A 221 14.09 8.74 1.33
CA SER A 221 14.44 7.46 1.96
C SER A 221 15.08 6.52 0.95
N LEU A 222 15.98 5.65 1.41
CA LEU A 222 16.51 4.59 0.54
C LEU A 222 15.39 3.61 0.17
N ALA A 223 14.49 3.32 1.10
CA ALA A 223 13.34 2.45 0.87
C ALA A 223 12.43 2.96 -0.26
N MET A 224 12.12 4.26 -0.32
CA MET A 224 11.30 4.80 -1.42
C MET A 224 12.03 4.73 -2.76
N ARG A 225 13.33 5.06 -2.80
CA ARG A 225 14.14 4.94 -4.02
C ARG A 225 14.16 3.50 -4.54
N SER A 226 14.40 2.53 -3.65
CA SER A 226 14.34 1.11 -3.99
C SER A 226 12.96 0.67 -4.49
N LEU A 227 11.88 1.20 -3.91
CA LEU A 227 10.51 0.90 -4.37
C LEU A 227 10.26 1.43 -5.79
N LEU A 228 10.68 2.66 -6.09
CA LEU A 228 10.62 3.22 -7.45
C LEU A 228 11.47 2.40 -8.43
N PHE A 229 12.67 1.98 -8.01
CA PHE A 229 13.53 1.15 -8.84
C PHE A 229 12.88 -0.19 -9.14
N ALA A 230 12.28 -0.84 -8.13
CA ALA A 230 11.52 -2.07 -8.31
C ALA A 230 10.35 -1.88 -9.30
N TRP A 231 9.64 -0.76 -9.21
CA TRP A 231 8.56 -0.40 -10.14
C TRP A 231 9.05 -0.19 -11.58
N LEU A 232 10.21 0.46 -11.77
CA LEU A 232 10.84 0.67 -13.09
C LEU A 232 11.32 -0.65 -13.74
N ILE A 233 11.55 -1.70 -12.97
CA ILE A 233 11.98 -3.01 -13.48
C ILE A 233 10.80 -3.95 -13.67
N GLY A 234 9.84 -3.89 -12.75
CA GLY A 234 8.72 -4.81 -12.67
C GLY A 234 7.71 -4.66 -13.80
N PRO A 235 6.72 -5.57 -13.87
CA PRO A 235 5.55 -5.33 -14.72
C PRO A 235 4.86 -4.07 -14.22
N ARG A 236 4.41 -3.20 -15.12
CA ARG A 236 3.61 -2.04 -14.76
C ARG A 236 2.23 -2.28 -15.34
N ASN A 237 1.26 -2.56 -14.48
CA ASN A 237 -0.03 -3.09 -14.88
C ASN A 237 -0.98 -2.02 -15.45
N PHE A 238 -0.49 -1.17 -16.34
CA PHE A 238 -1.31 -0.17 -17.03
C PHE A 238 -2.17 -0.85 -18.11
N ASP A 239 -3.38 -0.34 -18.31
CA ASP A 239 -4.30 -0.85 -19.35
C ASP A 239 -3.85 -0.44 -20.75
N TRP A 240 -3.16 0.69 -20.87
CA TRP A 240 -2.66 1.19 -22.14
C TRP A 240 -1.12 1.31 -22.18
N PRO A 241 -0.45 0.71 -23.17
CA PRO A 241 1.00 0.76 -23.27
C PRO A 241 1.57 2.19 -23.36
N ALA A 242 0.89 3.12 -24.05
CA ALA A 242 1.41 4.49 -24.17
C ALA A 242 1.40 5.27 -22.83
N ASP A 243 0.47 4.94 -21.93
CA ASP A 243 0.45 5.49 -20.58
C ASP A 243 1.66 4.98 -19.80
N GLU A 244 1.92 3.67 -19.83
CA GLU A 244 3.12 3.07 -19.22
C GLU A 244 4.41 3.75 -19.73
N ALA A 245 4.54 3.89 -21.05
CA ALA A 245 5.71 4.51 -21.69
C ALA A 245 5.92 5.95 -21.20
N THR A 246 4.83 6.72 -21.09
CA THR A 246 4.85 8.10 -20.58
C THR A 246 5.30 8.12 -19.12
N ARG A 247 4.75 7.26 -18.26
CA ARG A 247 5.08 7.20 -16.84
C ARG A 247 6.51 6.74 -16.57
N VAL A 248 7.02 5.79 -17.35
CA VAL A 248 8.42 5.37 -17.28
C VAL A 248 9.36 6.50 -17.69
N ARG A 249 9.04 7.21 -18.77
CA ARG A 249 9.80 8.39 -19.21
C ARG A 249 9.82 9.47 -18.13
N ASP A 250 8.67 9.78 -17.53
CA ASP A 250 8.56 10.79 -16.47
C ASP A 250 9.42 10.42 -15.26
N ALA A 251 9.39 9.15 -14.82
CA ALA A 251 10.20 8.67 -13.71
C ALA A 251 11.71 8.75 -13.99
N PHE A 252 12.17 8.36 -15.18
CA PHE A 252 13.58 8.51 -15.54
C PHE A 252 14.02 9.97 -15.70
N HIS A 253 13.16 10.81 -16.28
CA HIS A 253 13.42 12.24 -16.35
C HIS A 253 13.59 12.83 -14.95
N LEU A 254 12.75 12.42 -14.00
CA LEU A 254 12.88 12.86 -12.62
C LEU A 254 14.17 12.35 -11.96
N LEU A 255 14.53 11.08 -12.15
CA LEU A 255 15.80 10.54 -11.64
C LEU A 255 17.03 11.21 -12.26
N ALA A 256 16.90 11.81 -13.44
CA ALA A 256 17.98 12.57 -14.07
C ALA A 256 18.08 14.01 -13.53
N THR A 257 16.97 14.59 -13.07
CA THR A 257 16.91 15.96 -12.53
C THR A 257 17.24 16.01 -11.04
N LEU A 258 16.75 15.03 -10.27
CA LEU A 258 17.15 14.81 -8.89
C LEU A 258 18.45 14.00 -8.92
N PRO A 259 19.57 14.44 -8.34
CA PRO A 259 20.89 13.81 -8.46
C PRO A 259 21.00 12.44 -7.73
N VAL A 260 20.09 11.52 -8.03
CA VAL A 260 19.95 10.18 -7.45
C VAL A 260 20.90 9.23 -8.17
N LYS A 261 22.19 9.34 -7.85
CA LYS A 261 23.26 8.53 -8.46
C LYS A 261 23.04 7.03 -8.27
N GLU A 262 22.31 6.63 -7.23
CA GLU A 262 21.96 5.24 -6.97
C GLU A 262 21.08 4.62 -8.08
N ALA A 263 20.43 5.44 -8.92
CA ALA A 263 19.67 4.97 -10.07
C ALA A 263 20.54 4.55 -11.26
N ARG A 264 21.84 4.85 -11.26
CA ARG A 264 22.73 4.57 -12.39
C ARG A 264 22.75 3.08 -12.79
N PRO A 265 22.97 2.10 -11.90
CA PRO A 265 23.01 0.69 -12.29
C PRO A 265 21.70 0.22 -12.92
N LEU A 266 20.56 0.76 -12.44
CA LEU A 266 19.25 0.50 -13.00
C LEU A 266 19.13 1.07 -14.42
N ALA A 267 19.54 2.33 -14.63
CA ALA A 267 19.48 2.98 -15.93
C ALA A 267 20.38 2.27 -16.97
N VAL A 268 21.60 1.87 -16.58
CA VAL A 268 22.47 1.05 -17.45
C VAL A 268 21.80 -0.26 -17.83
N ARG A 269 21.25 -0.99 -16.85
CA ARG A 269 20.56 -2.26 -17.13
C ARG A 269 19.39 -2.07 -18.09
N ILE A 270 18.52 -1.08 -17.86
CA ILE A 270 17.35 -0.84 -18.71
C ILE A 270 17.77 -0.38 -20.11
N ALA A 271 18.80 0.46 -20.25
CA ALA A 271 19.29 0.91 -21.55
C ALA A 271 19.81 -0.26 -22.43
N LEU A 272 20.52 -1.21 -21.80
CA LEU A 272 21.15 -2.35 -22.47
C LEU A 272 20.23 -3.55 -22.69
N ASP A 273 19.12 -3.64 -21.95
CA ASP A 273 18.16 -4.73 -22.08
C ASP A 273 17.40 -4.62 -23.41
N LYS A 274 17.64 -5.57 -24.33
CA LYS A 274 17.02 -5.59 -25.67
C LYS A 274 15.56 -6.01 -25.64
N ASP A 275 15.13 -6.69 -24.57
CA ASP A 275 13.76 -7.10 -24.36
C ASP A 275 12.93 -5.99 -23.72
N GLN A 276 13.59 -4.93 -23.21
CA GLN A 276 12.91 -3.71 -22.78
C GLN A 276 12.40 -2.88 -23.94
N TRP A 277 11.34 -2.16 -23.64
CA TRP A 277 10.67 -1.33 -24.62
C TRP A 277 11.52 -0.12 -25.02
N HIS A 278 11.51 0.25 -26.29
CA HIS A 278 12.37 1.30 -26.85
C HIS A 278 12.22 2.65 -26.11
N VAL A 279 11.01 3.00 -25.64
CA VAL A 279 10.79 4.21 -24.85
C VAL A 279 11.52 4.16 -23.50
N ALA A 280 11.42 3.04 -22.78
CA ALA A 280 12.10 2.86 -21.50
C ALA A 280 13.63 2.92 -21.67
N ARG A 281 14.15 2.24 -22.70
CA ARG A 281 15.58 2.26 -23.06
C ARG A 281 16.06 3.68 -23.37
N THR A 282 15.30 4.42 -24.18
CA THR A 282 15.62 5.81 -24.55
C THR A 282 15.61 6.73 -23.33
N ALA A 283 14.59 6.61 -22.47
CA ALA A 283 14.51 7.39 -21.24
C ALA A 283 15.68 7.09 -20.30
N ALA A 284 16.08 5.82 -20.17
CA ALA A 284 17.24 5.41 -19.39
C ALA A 284 18.56 5.96 -19.96
N LEU A 285 18.75 5.92 -21.28
CA LEU A 285 19.90 6.53 -21.96
C LEU A 285 19.99 8.04 -21.70
N LEU A 286 18.87 8.75 -21.81
CA LEU A 286 18.80 10.17 -21.51
C LEU A 286 19.09 10.46 -20.03
N ALA A 287 18.64 9.60 -19.12
CA ALA A 287 18.98 9.75 -17.70
C ALA A 287 20.49 9.58 -17.45
N LEU A 288 21.14 8.61 -18.12
CA LEU A 288 22.57 8.36 -18.00
C LEU A 288 23.45 9.55 -18.44
N THR A 289 22.97 10.45 -19.29
CA THR A 289 23.73 11.68 -19.60
C THR A 289 23.87 12.62 -18.40
N ARG A 290 23.07 12.42 -17.34
CA ARG A 290 23.08 13.22 -16.11
C ARG A 290 23.64 12.46 -14.91
N ILE A 291 23.27 11.18 -14.75
CA ILE A 291 23.65 10.37 -13.59
C ILE A 291 24.75 9.35 -13.87
N GLY A 292 25.15 9.19 -15.13
CA GLY A 292 26.17 8.23 -15.56
C GLY A 292 27.60 8.72 -15.32
N GLU A 293 28.54 7.82 -15.57
CA GLU A 293 29.98 8.04 -15.51
C GLU A 293 30.64 7.71 -16.86
N ALA A 294 31.88 8.15 -17.06
CA ALA A 294 32.64 7.88 -18.28
C ALA A 294 32.77 6.37 -18.59
N THR A 295 32.75 5.52 -17.55
CA THR A 295 32.79 4.07 -17.70
C THR A 295 31.52 3.48 -18.33
N ASP A 296 30.39 4.18 -18.27
CA ASP A 296 29.14 3.73 -18.91
C ASP A 296 29.20 3.85 -20.44
N ALA A 297 29.93 4.84 -20.96
CA ALA A 297 30.04 5.06 -22.40
C ALA A 297 30.61 3.82 -23.13
N ALA A 298 31.58 3.14 -22.51
CA ALA A 298 32.14 1.91 -23.05
C ALA A 298 31.16 0.73 -23.06
N ALA A 299 30.21 0.71 -22.12
CA ALA A 299 29.17 -0.32 -22.06
C ALA A 299 28.03 -0.08 -23.06
N LEU A 300 27.82 1.18 -23.48
CA LEU A 300 26.75 1.60 -24.39
C LEU A 300 27.17 1.67 -25.88
N ALA A 301 28.47 1.58 -26.17
CA ALA A 301 29.04 1.57 -27.52
C ALA A 301 28.92 0.19 -28.17
#